data_AF-A0A3D2TWK7-F1
#
_entry.id   AF-A0A3D2TWK7-F1
#
_cell.length_a   1.000
_cell.length_b   1.000
_cell.length_c   1.000
_cell.angle_alpha   90.00
_cell.angle_beta   90.00
_cell.angle_gamma   90.00
#
_symmetry.space_group_name_H-M   'P 1'
#
loop_
_entity.id
_entity.type
_entity.pdbx_description
1 polymer ?
#
loop_
_entity_poly.entity_id
_entity_poly.type
_entity_poly.pdbx_seq_one_letter_code
_entity_poly.pdbx_strand_id
1 'polypeptide(L)' 'MLELAVQNRKSQIVLGLEPTGHYWFALAAWLITAGISVVQVNPYA' A
#
# COMPACT_ATOMS: atom_id res chain seq x y z
N MET A 1 -1.50 -14.06 4.74
CA MET A 1 -1.53 -12.64 5.16
C MET A 1 -2.64 -12.34 6.16
N LEU A 2 -3.90 -12.70 5.87
CA LEU A 2 -5.02 -12.49 6.80
C LEU A 2 -4.82 -13.23 8.14
N GLU A 3 -4.41 -14.49 8.11
CA GLU A 3 -4.12 -15.25 9.35
C GLU A 3 -3.01 -14.59 10.18
N LEU A 4 -1.95 -14.09 9.55
CA LEU A 4 -0.87 -13.38 10.24
C LEU A 4 -1.39 -12.07 10.87
N ALA A 5 -2.26 -11.33 10.17
CA ALA A 5 -2.90 -10.13 10.71
C ALA A 5 -3.77 -10.46 11.92
N VAL A 6 -4.59 -11.52 11.85
CA VAL A 6 -5.43 -11.98 12.97
C VAL A 6 -4.57 -12.40 14.16
N GLN A 7 -3.54 -13.22 13.94
CA GLN A 7 -2.60 -13.65 14.98
C GLN A 7 -1.94 -12.47 15.71
N ASN A 8 -1.68 -11.37 14.98
CA ASN A 8 -1.04 -10.17 15.51
C ASN A 8 -2.02 -9.05 15.88
N ARG A 9 -3.33 -9.33 15.92
CA ARG A 9 -4.40 -8.37 16.23
C ARG A 9 -4.32 -7.09 15.39
N LYS A 10 -3.99 -7.23 14.10
CA LYS A 10 -3.98 -6.13 13.14
C LYS A 10 -5.35 -6.02 12.48
N SER A 11 -5.94 -4.84 12.56
CA SER A 11 -7.28 -4.54 12.03
C SER A 11 -7.28 -4.04 10.58
N GLN A 12 -6.12 -3.66 10.06
CA GLN A 12 -5.98 -3.09 8.72
C GLN A 12 -4.73 -3.64 8.04
N ILE A 13 -4.84 -3.81 6.72
CA ILE A 13 -3.72 -4.10 5.83
C ILE A 13 -3.54 -2.87 4.94
N VAL A 14 -2.31 -2.37 4.87
CA VAL A 14 -1.95 -1.21 4.06
C VAL A 14 -0.91 -1.65 3.05
N LEU A 15 -1.09 -1.28 1.78
CA LEU A 15 -0.15 -1.62 0.73
C LEU A 15 0.95 -0.57 0.65
N GLY A 16 2.21 -0.96 0.81
CA GLY A 16 3.37 -0.10 0.57
C GLY A 16 3.78 -0.14 -0.90
N LEU A 17 3.93 1.02 -1.53
CA LEU A 17 4.48 1.15 -2.88
C LEU A 17 5.82 1.87 -2.82
N GLU A 18 6.87 1.17 -3.22
CA GLU A 18 8.20 1.74 -3.42
C GLU A 18 8.29 2.36 -4.83
N PRO A 19 8.95 3.52 -5.01
CA PRO A 19 9.01 4.25 -6.28
C PRO A 19 9.93 3.62 -7.32
N THR A 20 10.25 2.34 -7.19
CA THR A 20 11.23 1.62 -8.02
C THR A 20 10.78 1.36 -9.47
N GLY A 21 9.55 1.72 -9.86
CA GLY A 21 9.10 1.58 -11.25
C GLY A 21 8.14 2.69 -11.70
N HIS A 22 8.28 3.15 -12.95
CA HIS A 22 7.57 4.29 -13.57
C HIS A 22 6.04 4.36 -13.35
N TYR A 23 5.39 3.25 -13.01
CA TYR A 23 3.94 3.14 -12.84
C TYR A 23 3.45 3.28 -11.40
N TRP A 24 4.35 3.41 -10.41
CA TRP A 24 4.00 3.40 -8.99
C TRP A 24 2.96 4.48 -8.63
N PHE A 25 3.06 5.66 -9.25
CA PHE A 25 2.14 6.77 -9.01
C PHE A 25 0.73 6.52 -9.59
N ALA A 26 0.68 6.03 -10.84
CA ALA A 26 -0.59 5.71 -11.50
C ALA A 26 -1.30 4.52 -10.84
N LEU A 27 -0.52 3.52 -10.41
CA LEU A 27 -1.04 2.38 -9.66
C LEU A 27 -1.56 2.79 -8.28
N ALA A 28 -0.84 3.66 -7.56
CA ALA A 28 -1.31 4.21 -6.29
C ALA A 28 -2.65 4.93 -6.45
N ALA A 29 -2.78 5.78 -7.47
CA ALA A 29 -4.01 6.50 -7.76
C ALA A 29 -5.19 5.54 -8.04
N TRP A 30 -4.98 4.50 -8.85
CA TRP A 30 -6.01 3.50 -9.13
C TRP A 30 -6.41 2.69 -7.90
N LEU A 31 -5.45 2.31 -7.05
CA LEU A 31 -5.74 1.58 -5.82
C LEU A 31 -6.53 2.43 -4.82
N ILE A 32 -6.22 3.71 -4.71
CA ILE A 32 -6.97 4.65 -3.87
C ILE A 32 -8.41 4.80 -4.38
N THR A 33 -8.64 4.90 -5.70
CA THR A 33 -10.00 4.96 -6.25
C THR A 33 -10.78 3.65 -6.07
N ALA A 34 -10.08 2.51 -5.97
CA ALA A 34 -10.66 1.23 -5.61
C ALA A 34 -10.92 1.04 -4.10
N GLY A 35 -10.64 2.06 -3.27
CA GLY A 35 -10.85 2.03 -1.82
C GLY A 35 -9.77 1.30 -1.03
N ILE A 36 -8.63 1.00 -1.66
CA ILE A 36 -7.51 0.30 -1.02
C ILE A 36 -6.59 1.34 -0.36
N SER A 37 -6.29 1.14 0.92
CA SER A 37 -5.33 1.99 1.65
C SER A 37 -3.91 1.73 1.17
N VAL A 38 -3.25 2.77 0.66
CA VAL A 38 -1.90 2.72 0.10
C VAL A 38 -1.01 3.75 0.79
N VAL A 39 0.23 3.38 1.08
CA VAL A 39 1.28 4.28 1.53
C VAL A 39 2.36 4.36 0.45
N GLN A 40 2.63 5.58 0.01
CA GLN A 40 3.70 5.92 -0.92
C GLN A 40 4.97 6.24 -0.13
N VAL A 41 6.06 5.52 -0.37
CA VAL A 41 7.34 5.73 0.32
C VAL A 41 8.32 6.37 -0.65
N ASN A 42 8.41 7.70 -0.69
CA ASN A 42 9.37 8.40 -1.54
C ASN A 42 10.71 8.62 -0.79
N PRO A 43 11.85 8.07 -1.24
CA PRO A 43 13.15 8.24 -0.58
C PRO A 43 13.75 9.64 -0.80
N TYR A 44 13.19 10.46 -1.69
CA TYR A 44 13.60 11.85 -1.90
C TYR A 44 12.40 12.79 -1.87
N ALA A 45 12.21 13.48 -0.76
CA ALA A 45 11.41 14.72 -0.68
C ALA A 45 12.30 15.93 -0.97
#